data_AF-A0A5E6N725-F1
#
_entry.id   AF-A0A5E6N725-F1
#
_cell.length_a   1.000
_cell.length_b   1.000
_cell.length_c   1.000
_cell.angle_alpha   90.00
_cell.angle_beta   90.00
_cell.angle_gamma   90.00
#
_symmetry.space_group_name_H-M   'P 1'
#
loop_
_entity.id
_entity.type
_entity.pdbx_description
1 polymer ?
#
loop_
_entity_poly.entity_id
_entity_poly.type
_entity_poly.pdbx_seq_one_letter_code
_entity_poly.pdbx_strand_id
1 'polypeptide(L)'
;MASQLDNTLIEQSKDAIAGNNKVKFNSKITNIDRAVGAMLSSYIVKARGGNNLEDDSIHIHFTGSAGQSIGAFLAQGVTLEIEGDANDYVGKGLSGGRVIVYPPKNSTFNAEEEIIAGNVCGYGATGGELYLSGCVSERSVCVTLVQWLL
;
A
#
# COMPACT_ATOMS: atom_id res chain seq x y z
N MET A 1 -1.19 -1.29 25.22
CA MET A 1 -0.46 -0.76 24.05
C MET A 1 -1.27 -1.17 22.84
N ALA A 2 -1.75 -0.22 22.02
CA ALA A 2 -2.50 -0.57 20.82
C ALA A 2 -1.61 -1.42 19.91
N SER A 3 -2.04 -2.63 19.57
CA SER A 3 -1.35 -3.49 18.61
C SER A 3 -1.37 -2.80 17.25
N GLN A 4 -0.20 -2.49 16.69
CA GLN A 4 -0.09 -1.94 15.35
C GLN A 4 -0.66 -2.94 14.33
N LEU A 5 -1.42 -2.43 13.35
CA LEU A 5 -2.13 -3.23 12.34
C LEU A 5 -1.21 -4.23 11.63
N ASP A 6 0.03 -3.84 11.36
CA ASP A 6 1.05 -4.69 10.75
C ASP A 6 1.27 -6.02 11.46
N ASN A 7 1.13 -6.10 12.79
CA ASN A 7 1.30 -7.38 13.50
C ASN A 7 0.27 -8.39 13.01
N THR A 8 -0.97 -7.95 12.82
CA THR A 8 -2.06 -8.79 12.30
C THR A 8 -1.86 -9.12 10.82
N LEU A 9 -1.25 -8.22 10.03
CA LEU A 9 -0.93 -8.47 8.62
C LEU A 9 0.19 -9.52 8.48
N ILE A 10 1.23 -9.42 9.33
CA ILE A 10 2.34 -10.38 9.37
C ILE A 10 1.82 -11.77 9.71
N GLU A 11 0.99 -11.88 10.75
CA GLU A 11 0.39 -13.17 11.16
C GLU A 11 -0.38 -13.83 10.01
N GLN A 12 -1.21 -13.07 9.29
CA GLN A 12 -1.97 -13.58 8.14
C GLN A 12 -1.12 -13.88 6.91
N SER A 13 0.09 -13.32 6.84
CA SER A 13 0.99 -13.49 5.68
C SER A 13 2.04 -14.57 5.88
N LYS A 14 2.10 -15.22 7.05
CA LYS A 14 3.16 -16.19 7.41
C LYS A 14 3.34 -17.28 6.36
N ASP A 15 2.25 -17.81 5.82
CA ASP A 15 2.29 -18.90 4.82
C ASP A 15 2.92 -18.46 3.50
N ALA A 16 2.65 -17.23 3.05
CA ALA A 16 3.28 -16.65 1.86
C ALA A 16 4.76 -16.30 2.10
N ILE A 17 5.10 -15.88 3.33
CA ILE A 17 6.48 -15.51 3.67
C ILE A 17 7.37 -16.76 3.76
N ALA A 18 6.87 -17.83 4.38
CA ALA A 18 7.60 -19.07 4.58
C ALA A 18 7.70 -19.96 3.32
N GLY A 19 6.72 -19.87 2.42
CA GLY A 19 6.67 -20.64 1.18
C GLY A 19 6.68 -19.76 -0.08
N ASN A 20 6.14 -20.31 -1.18
CA ASN A 20 5.75 -19.55 -2.39
C ASN A 20 4.23 -19.62 -2.59
N ASN A 21 3.47 -19.64 -1.49
CA ASN A 21 2.02 -19.58 -1.55
C ASN A 21 1.57 -18.13 -1.72
N LYS A 22 0.50 -17.91 -2.48
CA LYS A 22 -0.15 -16.61 -2.58
C LYS A 22 -1.23 -16.49 -1.51
N VAL A 23 -1.25 -15.39 -0.78
CA VAL A 23 -2.29 -15.06 0.20
C VAL A 23 -3.01 -13.79 -0.21
N LYS A 24 -4.34 -13.81 -0.11
CA LYS A 24 -5.19 -12.65 -0.33
C LYS A 24 -6.22 -12.55 0.79
N PHE A 25 -6.31 -11.40 1.43
CA PHE A 25 -7.26 -11.18 2.52
C PHE A 25 -7.68 -9.71 2.64
N ASN A 26 -8.78 -9.49 3.35
CA ASN A 26 -9.37 -8.17 3.55
C ASN A 26 -9.06 -7.66 4.97
N SER A 27 -8.85 -6.36 5.11
CA SER A 27 -8.66 -5.68 6.39
C SER A 27 -9.34 -4.32 6.38
N LYS A 28 -9.69 -3.81 7.57
CA LYS A 28 -10.09 -2.40 7.71
C LYS A 28 -8.85 -1.54 7.94
N ILE A 29 -8.91 -0.30 7.49
CA ILE A 29 -7.88 0.70 7.75
C ILE A 29 -8.53 2.03 8.14
N THR A 30 -7.88 2.75 9.05
CA THR A 30 -8.29 4.07 9.51
C THR A 30 -7.11 5.02 9.53
N ASN A 31 -7.36 6.32 9.58
CA ASN A 31 -6.32 7.34 9.49
C ASN A 31 -5.30 7.30 10.64
N ILE A 32 -5.62 6.61 11.74
CA ILE A 32 -4.69 6.36 12.85
C ILE A 32 -3.67 5.24 12.53
N ASP A 33 -3.97 4.38 11.56
CA ASP A 33 -3.12 3.29 11.11
C ASP A 33 -2.04 3.84 10.18
N ARG A 34 -0.94 4.30 10.78
CA ARG A 34 0.20 4.92 10.07
C ARG A 34 1.26 3.89 9.73
N ALA A 35 2.00 4.17 8.66
CA ALA A 35 3.14 3.35 8.20
C ALA A 35 2.82 1.87 7.97
N VAL A 36 1.56 1.54 7.69
CA VAL A 36 1.10 0.18 7.42
C VAL A 36 1.85 -0.39 6.22
N GLY A 37 2.31 -1.63 6.35
CA GLY A 37 3.14 -2.33 5.37
C GLY A 37 4.65 -2.24 5.64
N ALA A 38 5.12 -1.28 6.44
CA ALA A 38 6.54 -1.09 6.70
C ALA A 38 7.12 -2.22 7.56
N MET A 39 6.43 -2.59 8.65
CA MET A 39 6.87 -3.72 9.49
C MET A 39 6.76 -5.05 8.74
N LEU A 40 5.69 -5.25 7.96
CA LEU A 40 5.51 -6.42 7.11
C LEU A 40 6.69 -6.56 6.13
N SER A 41 7.04 -5.48 5.44
CA SER A 41 8.17 -5.45 4.50
C SER A 41 9.50 -5.77 5.16
N SER A 42 9.76 -5.18 6.34
CA SER A 42 10.96 -5.50 7.12
C SER A 42 11.02 -6.98 7.52
N TYR A 43 9.87 -7.54 7.92
CA TYR A 43 9.77 -8.94 8.30
C TYR A 43 10.02 -9.87 7.10
N ILE A 44 9.43 -9.59 5.94
CA ILE A 44 9.65 -10.35 4.69
C ILE A 44 11.13 -10.40 4.33
N VAL A 45 11.77 -9.23 4.25
CA VAL A 45 13.18 -9.13 3.84
C VAL A 45 14.10 -9.87 4.82
N LYS A 46 13.83 -9.79 6.12
CA LYS A 46 14.58 -10.53 7.16
C LYS A 46 14.36 -12.03 7.06
N ALA A 47 13.12 -12.48 6.90
CA ALA A 47 12.77 -13.89 6.86
C ALA A 47 13.33 -14.59 5.60
N ARG A 48 13.35 -13.91 4.46
CA ARG A 48 13.83 -14.47 3.17
C ARG A 48 15.29 -14.15 2.84
N GLY A 49 15.98 -13.40 3.70
CA GLY A 49 17.35 -12.96 3.48
C GLY A 49 17.52 -11.98 2.32
N GLY A 50 16.43 -11.37 1.83
CA GLY A 50 16.44 -10.48 0.68
C GLY A 50 15.04 -10.08 0.22
N ASN A 51 14.98 -9.12 -0.70
CA ASN A 51 13.75 -8.63 -1.31
C ASN A 51 13.41 -9.45 -2.58
N ASN A 52 12.97 -10.69 -2.39
CA ASN A 52 12.89 -11.70 -3.45
C ASN A 52 11.55 -12.47 -3.48
N LEU A 53 10.52 -11.91 -2.87
CA LEU A 53 9.19 -12.52 -2.91
C LEU A 53 8.62 -12.44 -4.33
N GLU A 54 7.94 -13.51 -4.78
CA GLU A 54 7.32 -13.53 -6.10
C GLU A 54 6.24 -12.45 -6.20
N ASP A 55 6.02 -11.92 -7.41
CA ASP A 55 5.06 -10.83 -7.59
C ASP A 55 3.65 -11.24 -7.14
N ASP A 56 2.98 -10.31 -6.46
CA ASP A 56 1.63 -10.50 -5.94
C ASP A 56 1.46 -11.75 -5.06
N SER A 57 2.47 -12.07 -4.25
CA SER A 57 2.38 -13.17 -3.27
C SER A 57 1.52 -12.81 -2.06
N ILE A 58 1.51 -11.54 -1.67
CA ILE A 58 0.69 -11.04 -0.56
C ILE A 58 -0.17 -9.90 -1.10
N HIS A 59 -1.48 -10.12 -1.19
CA HIS A 59 -2.45 -9.11 -1.59
C HIS A 59 -3.35 -8.77 -0.41
N ILE A 60 -3.25 -7.54 0.09
CA ILE A 60 -4.09 -7.05 1.18
C ILE A 60 -5.06 -6.02 0.64
N HIS A 61 -6.35 -6.33 0.75
CA HIS A 61 -7.43 -5.40 0.40
C HIS A 61 -7.89 -4.63 1.63
N PHE A 62 -7.79 -3.31 1.59
CA PHE A 62 -8.22 -2.42 2.65
C PHE A 62 -9.49 -1.68 2.27
N THR A 63 -10.35 -1.45 3.27
CA THR A 63 -11.48 -0.54 3.16
C THR A 63 -11.40 0.51 4.25
N GLY A 64 -11.47 1.79 3.86
CA GLY A 64 -11.41 2.95 4.76
C GLY A 64 -10.38 3.99 4.35
N SER A 65 -9.96 4.84 5.29
CA SER A 65 -9.00 5.93 5.04
C SER A 65 -7.63 5.54 5.59
N ALA A 66 -6.60 5.48 4.76
CA ALA A 66 -5.26 5.09 5.17
C ALA A 66 -4.53 6.24 5.88
N GLY A 67 -3.88 5.93 7.00
CA GLY A 67 -3.01 6.87 7.70
C GLY A 67 -1.76 7.24 6.90
N GLN A 68 -1.00 8.21 7.42
CA GLN A 68 0.23 8.68 6.79
C GLN A 68 1.24 7.55 6.55
N SER A 69 1.96 7.63 5.43
CA SER A 69 3.03 6.69 5.05
C SER A 69 2.58 5.25 4.81
N ILE A 70 1.32 5.02 4.40
CA ILE A 70 0.87 3.72 3.91
C ILE A 70 1.79 3.21 2.79
N GLY A 71 2.20 1.94 2.85
CA GLY A 71 3.11 1.34 1.88
C GLY A 71 4.54 1.89 1.92
N ALA A 72 4.97 2.48 3.04
CA ALA A 72 6.34 2.94 3.16
C ALA A 72 7.33 1.76 3.13
N PHE A 73 8.37 1.88 2.30
CA PHE A 73 9.40 0.85 2.09
C PHE A 73 8.83 -0.52 1.70
N LEU A 74 7.73 -0.53 0.93
CA LEU A 74 7.04 -1.75 0.58
C LEU A 74 7.94 -2.69 -0.23
N ALA A 75 8.13 -3.91 0.29
CA ALA A 75 8.91 -4.96 -0.35
C ALA A 75 8.21 -5.50 -1.60
N GLN A 76 9.00 -6.06 -2.51
CA GLN A 76 8.52 -6.78 -3.69
C GLN A 76 7.55 -7.89 -3.30
N GLY A 77 6.56 -8.15 -4.14
CA GLY A 77 5.58 -9.24 -3.94
C GLY A 77 4.46 -8.90 -2.97
N VAL A 78 4.45 -7.68 -2.41
CA VAL A 78 3.34 -7.18 -1.58
C VAL A 78 2.52 -6.17 -2.38
N THR A 79 1.22 -6.43 -2.48
CA THR A 79 0.20 -5.54 -3.04
C THR A 79 -0.70 -5.04 -1.93
N LEU A 80 -0.74 -3.73 -1.73
CA LEU A 80 -1.71 -3.04 -0.86
C LEU A 80 -2.76 -2.37 -1.76
N GLU A 81 -3.99 -2.84 -1.69
CA GLU A 81 -5.13 -2.28 -2.39
C GLU A 81 -6.03 -1.55 -1.39
N ILE A 82 -6.35 -0.29 -1.63
CA ILE A 82 -7.12 0.57 -0.73
C ILE A 82 -8.36 1.06 -1.48
N GLU A 83 -9.51 0.57 -1.06
CA GLU A 83 -10.82 1.12 -1.43
C GLU A 83 -11.20 2.21 -0.42
N GLY A 84 -11.00 3.47 -0.80
CA GLY A 84 -11.09 4.64 0.06
C GLY A 84 -10.07 5.70 -0.34
N ASP A 85 -9.48 6.36 0.65
CA ASP A 85 -8.54 7.46 0.51
C ASP A 85 -7.27 7.21 1.33
N ALA A 86 -6.23 8.03 1.10
CA ALA A 86 -4.97 7.95 1.85
C ALA A 86 -4.41 9.33 2.19
N ASN A 87 -3.78 9.44 3.36
CA ASN A 87 -3.08 10.66 3.77
C ASN A 87 -1.71 10.80 3.06
N ASP A 88 -0.87 11.72 3.54
CA ASP A 88 0.45 12.01 2.96
C ASP A 88 1.41 10.80 2.96
N TYR A 89 2.42 10.88 2.09
CA TYR A 89 3.55 9.96 1.99
C TYR A 89 3.22 8.53 1.55
N VAL A 90 2.14 8.36 0.78
CA VAL A 90 1.80 7.07 0.16
C VAL A 90 3.00 6.53 -0.62
N GLY A 91 3.39 5.29 -0.35
CA GLY A 91 4.51 4.65 -1.07
C GLY A 91 5.87 5.33 -0.85
N LYS A 92 6.08 6.02 0.27
CA LYS A 92 7.40 6.59 0.60
C LYS A 92 8.48 5.51 0.60
N GLY A 93 9.53 5.69 -0.19
CA GLY A 93 10.63 4.74 -0.26
C GLY A 93 10.24 3.39 -0.85
N LEU A 94 9.20 3.34 -1.70
CA LEU A 94 8.74 2.10 -2.36
C LEU A 94 9.93 1.33 -2.95
N SER A 95 10.00 0.03 -2.64
CA SER A 95 11.17 -0.82 -2.90
C SER A 95 10.77 -2.09 -3.67
N GLY A 96 9.78 -2.00 -4.57
CA GLY A 96 9.34 -3.12 -5.40
C GLY A 96 7.91 -3.59 -5.15
N GLY A 97 7.27 -3.16 -4.06
CA GLY A 97 5.86 -3.45 -3.80
C GLY A 97 4.90 -2.62 -4.64
N ARG A 98 3.61 -2.97 -4.56
CA ARG A 98 2.52 -2.31 -5.28
C ARG A 98 1.54 -1.66 -4.29
N VAL A 99 1.20 -0.39 -4.53
CA VAL A 99 0.14 0.32 -3.78
C VAL A 99 -0.92 0.81 -4.76
N ILE A 100 -2.18 0.49 -4.51
CA ILE A 100 -3.33 0.86 -5.32
C ILE A 100 -4.31 1.60 -4.41
N VAL A 101 -4.76 2.81 -4.79
CA VAL A 101 -5.77 3.57 -4.06
C VAL A 101 -6.86 4.02 -5.02
N TYR A 102 -8.11 3.72 -4.69
CA TYR A 102 -9.27 4.11 -5.51
C TYR A 102 -10.51 4.35 -4.65
N PRO A 103 -11.45 5.20 -5.07
CA PRO A 103 -12.63 5.53 -4.29
C PRO A 103 -13.58 4.33 -4.18
N PRO A 104 -14.41 4.25 -3.11
CA PRO A 104 -15.40 3.19 -2.98
C PRO A 104 -16.32 3.08 -4.20
N LYS A 105 -16.70 1.85 -4.59
CA LYS A 105 -17.52 1.63 -5.82
C LYS A 105 -18.85 2.37 -5.84
N ASN A 106 -19.39 2.70 -4.66
CA ASN A 106 -20.66 3.42 -4.51
C ASN A 106 -20.47 4.94 -4.39
N SER A 107 -19.30 5.47 -4.74
CA SER A 107 -19.03 6.90 -4.69
C SER A 107 -19.86 7.63 -5.74
N THR A 108 -20.56 8.68 -5.32
CA THR A 108 -21.40 9.50 -6.21
C THR A 108 -20.65 10.71 -6.79
N PHE A 109 -19.39 10.91 -6.41
CA PHE A 109 -18.55 12.02 -6.84
C PHE A 109 -17.62 11.61 -7.99
N ASN A 110 -17.19 12.58 -8.79
CA ASN A 110 -16.22 12.35 -9.85
C ASN A 110 -14.83 12.14 -9.24
N ALA A 111 -14.27 10.94 -9.38
CA ALA A 111 -12.99 10.58 -8.77
C ALA A 111 -11.84 11.50 -9.24
N GLU A 112 -11.91 12.00 -10.47
CA GLU A 112 -10.89 12.87 -11.07
C GLU A 112 -10.82 14.25 -10.44
N GLU A 113 -11.87 14.69 -9.74
CA GLU A 113 -11.96 16.03 -9.14
C GLU A 113 -11.63 16.02 -7.64
N GLU A 114 -11.56 14.84 -7.02
CA GLU A 114 -11.40 14.68 -5.57
C GLU A 114 -10.01 14.19 -5.20
N ILE A 115 -9.49 14.69 -4.06
CA ILE A 115 -8.18 14.29 -3.56
C ILE A 115 -8.28 12.88 -2.96
N ILE A 116 -7.63 11.92 -3.61
CA ILE A 116 -7.58 10.52 -3.16
C ILE A 116 -6.36 10.23 -2.27
N ALA A 117 -5.29 11.02 -2.45
CA ALA A 117 -4.04 10.86 -1.74
C ALA A 117 -3.42 12.21 -1.35
N GLY A 118 -2.82 12.25 -0.16
CA GLY A 118 -2.14 13.44 0.36
C GLY A 118 -0.83 13.76 -0.36
N ASN A 119 -0.01 14.60 0.27
CA ASN A 119 1.22 15.12 -0.34
C ASN A 119 2.35 14.09 -0.38
N VAL A 120 3.35 14.34 -1.23
CA VAL A 120 4.67 13.66 -1.19
C VAL A 120 4.55 12.15 -1.40
N CYS A 121 3.66 11.73 -2.31
CA CYS A 121 3.55 10.35 -2.73
C CYS A 121 4.81 9.90 -3.49
N GLY A 122 5.22 8.64 -3.30
CA GLY A 122 6.35 8.03 -4.01
C GLY A 122 7.74 8.58 -3.64
N TYR A 123 7.85 9.39 -2.58
CA TYR A 123 9.12 10.05 -2.24
C TYR A 123 10.24 9.06 -1.95
N GLY A 124 11.33 9.15 -2.71
CA GLY A 124 12.50 8.30 -2.55
C GLY A 124 12.28 6.83 -2.95
N ALA A 125 11.23 6.54 -3.72
CA ALA A 125 11.02 5.21 -4.28
C ALA A 125 12.20 4.78 -5.17
N THR A 126 12.63 3.53 -5.01
CA THR A 126 13.71 2.91 -5.78
C THR A 126 13.18 1.83 -6.73
N GLY A 127 11.91 1.43 -6.59
CA GLY A 127 11.19 0.52 -7.48
C GLY A 127 9.78 0.22 -6.99
N GLY A 128 9.00 -0.51 -7.78
CA GLY A 128 7.60 -0.85 -7.48
C GLY A 128 6.60 0.00 -8.24
N GLU A 129 5.33 -0.12 -7.87
CA GLU A 129 4.20 0.44 -8.61
C GLU A 129 3.24 1.19 -7.68
N LEU A 130 2.79 2.38 -8.11
CA LEU A 130 1.84 3.20 -7.37
C LEU A 130 0.70 3.62 -8.31
N TYR A 131 -0.51 3.15 -8.02
CA TYR A 131 -1.71 3.44 -8.78
C TYR A 131 -2.67 4.25 -7.93
N LEU A 132 -3.07 5.43 -8.41
CA LEU A 132 -3.96 6.35 -7.69
C LEU A 132 -5.09 6.76 -8.63
N SER A 133 -6.34 6.46 -8.25
CA SER A 133 -7.54 6.82 -8.99
C SER A 133 -8.18 8.08 -8.40
N GLY A 134 -7.54 9.22 -8.63
CA GLY A 134 -8.03 10.55 -8.25
C GLY A 134 -6.93 11.60 -8.19
N CYS A 135 -7.23 12.79 -7.68
CA CYS A 135 -6.25 13.86 -7.53
C CYS A 135 -5.28 13.58 -6.37
N VAL A 136 -4.05 14.06 -6.51
CA VAL A 136 -3.03 14.01 -5.44
C VAL A 136 -2.66 15.42 -5.04
N SER A 137 -2.54 15.67 -3.74
CA SER A 137 -2.21 16.98 -3.20
C SER A 137 -0.79 17.46 -3.60
N GLU A 138 -0.57 18.75 -3.42
CA GLU A 138 0.53 19.57 -3.97
C GLU A 138 1.92 19.24 -3.36
N ARG A 139 2.55 18.14 -3.82
CA ARG A 139 4.02 17.84 -3.86
C ARG A 139 4.34 16.38 -4.21
N SER A 140 3.62 15.76 -5.13
CA SER A 140 3.84 14.34 -5.45
C SER A 140 4.90 14.12 -6.53
N VAL A 141 5.81 13.18 -6.29
CA VAL A 141 6.88 12.81 -7.23
C VAL A 141 6.40 11.61 -8.02
N CYS A 142 6.45 11.70 -9.35
CA CYS A 142 5.96 10.68 -10.26
C CYS A 142 6.81 9.39 -10.20
N VAL A 143 6.20 8.30 -9.76
CA VAL A 143 6.64 6.92 -10.02
C VAL A 143 5.50 6.31 -10.83
N THR A 144 5.80 5.89 -12.07
CA THR A 144 4.87 5.40 -13.11
C THR A 144 3.39 5.49 -12.71
N LEU A 145 2.83 6.70 -12.82
CA LEU A 145 1.39 6.91 -12.73
C LEU A 145 0.77 6.25 -13.96
N VAL A 146 0.30 5.01 -13.84
CA VAL A 146 -0.71 4.51 -14.77
C VAL A 146 -2.02 5.07 -14.28
N GLN A 147 -2.39 6.23 -14.81
CA GLN A 147 -3.76 6.72 -14.74
C GLN A 147 -4.62 5.68 -15.46
N TRP A 148 -5.32 4.84 -14.69
CA TRP A 148 -6.41 4.04 -15.24
C TRP A 148 -7.53 5.01 -15.59
N LEU A 149 -7.61 5.37 -16.86
CA LEU A 149 -8.84 5.83 -17.47
C LEU A 149 -9.81 4.65 -17.46
N LEU A 150 -10.88 4.76 -16.66
CA LEU A 150 -12.12 4.05 -16.94
C LEU A 150 -12.95 4.88 -17.93
#